data_AF-A0A961BFE4-F1
#
_entry.id   AF-A0A961BFE4-F1
#
_cell.length_a   1.000
_cell.length_b   1.000
_cell.length_c   1.000
_cell.angle_alpha   90.00
_cell.angle_beta   90.00
_cell.angle_gamma   90.00
#
_symmetry.space_group_name_H-M   'P 1'
#
loop_
_entity.id
_entity.type
_entity.pdbx_description
1 polymer ?
#
loop_
_entity_poly.entity_id
_entity_poly.type
_entity_poly.pdbx_seq_one_letter_code
_entity_poly.pdbx_strand_id
1 'polypeptide(L)'
;MPEEEIPVSETFPVTVIRWPSLVCSTFVAEAAMRGNSGITPGWSAAPRGARSIQKTRNKSASQGRKEGFIGEVFWTLPAESASLSLPCRLKEASLSALLFGFRRLRGDMSSFSPSLAEWLPAPEPADPTAEPRLHVVCRTSAQLGAVLTSPVAVASVTLDYEDLRRYADAVETARRTPEAPPLFLATPRIQKSGEEGFFKLIARAAPDGVLIRNLGGIQWFRREAPELTRVGDFSLNVSNPITARLFREQGLERLTLSYDLNAGQALDLLQSAPPQWFELTLHQHMPLFHMEHCVFCTFLSEGTDYTNCGRPCESQEVRLRDRVGQEHLLSADTGCRNTLFNGRAQTAARYFQPFLDSGLRDYRLELLREDASATWQLLRIYDDLLAGRIEGDEAWSEVGAISRLGVTEGTLG
;
A
#
# COMPACT_ATOMS: atom_id res chain seq x y z
N MET A 1 13.44 -45.66 -1.98
CA MET A 1 14.09 -44.53 -1.29
C MET A 1 13.02 -43.90 -0.42
N PRO A 2 13.31 -43.57 0.85
CA PRO A 2 12.27 -43.25 1.82
C PRO A 2 11.59 -41.93 1.46
N GLU A 3 10.29 -41.89 1.70
CA GLU A 3 9.42 -40.72 1.57
C GLU A 3 9.90 -39.62 2.52
N GLU A 4 10.29 -38.48 1.95
CA GLU A 4 10.70 -37.30 2.70
C GLU A 4 9.41 -36.54 3.08
N GLU A 5 9.13 -36.49 4.38
CA GLU A 5 7.99 -35.76 4.95
C GLU A 5 8.07 -34.27 4.59
N ILE A 6 7.12 -33.81 3.78
CA ILE A 6 6.87 -32.37 3.54
C ILE A 6 6.35 -31.77 4.86
N PRO A 7 6.99 -30.72 5.41
CA PRO A 7 6.55 -30.15 6.68
C PRO A 7 5.15 -29.54 6.52
N VAL A 8 4.26 -29.96 7.42
CA VAL A 8 2.89 -29.50 7.55
C VAL A 8 2.87 -27.99 7.79
N SER A 9 2.04 -27.27 7.03
CA SER A 9 1.81 -25.83 7.11
C SER A 9 1.63 -25.34 8.56
N GLU A 10 2.38 -24.31 8.96
CA GLU A 10 2.13 -23.58 10.21
C GLU A 10 0.75 -22.92 10.15
N THR A 11 -0.25 -23.55 10.76
CA THR A 11 -1.57 -22.94 10.95
C THR A 11 -1.49 -21.99 12.15
N PHE A 12 -1.42 -20.69 11.89
CA PHE A 12 -1.48 -19.67 12.94
C PHE A 12 -2.89 -19.63 13.57
N PRO A 13 -2.99 -19.38 14.90
CA PRO A 13 -4.29 -19.14 15.53
C PRO A 13 -4.96 -17.90 14.91
N VAL A 14 -6.19 -18.08 14.41
CA VAL A 14 -6.98 -17.02 13.77
C VAL A 14 -7.88 -16.33 14.80
N THR A 15 -7.67 -15.03 15.00
CA THR A 15 -8.53 -14.19 15.84
C THR A 15 -9.47 -13.36 14.97
N VAL A 16 -10.78 -13.58 15.09
CA VAL A 16 -11.80 -12.81 14.35
C VAL A 16 -12.44 -11.76 15.25
N ILE A 17 -12.22 -10.49 14.94
CA ILE A 17 -12.85 -9.35 15.64
C ILE A 17 -14.11 -8.94 14.87
N ARG A 18 -15.26 -8.85 15.56
CA ARG A 18 -16.52 -8.39 14.98
C ARG A 18 -16.59 -6.87 15.01
N TRP A 19 -16.87 -6.23 13.87
CA TRP A 19 -17.15 -4.80 13.83
C TRP A 19 -18.51 -4.51 14.46
N PRO A 20 -18.62 -3.77 15.59
CA PRO A 20 -19.92 -3.44 16.16
C PRO A 20 -20.66 -2.48 15.24
N SER A 21 -21.94 -2.76 15.00
CA SER A 21 -22.84 -1.88 14.26
C SER A 21 -23.23 -0.67 15.11
N LEU A 22 -22.33 0.29 15.36
CA LEU A 22 -22.65 1.61 15.91
C LEU A 22 -21.43 2.57 15.86
N VAL A 23 -21.62 3.64 15.10
CA VAL A 23 -20.91 4.95 15.11
C VAL A 23 -19.57 5.07 14.39
N CYS A 24 -19.67 5.40 13.09
CA CYS A 24 -18.58 5.86 12.21
C CYS A 24 -18.13 7.32 12.49
N SER A 25 -18.46 7.92 13.65
CA SER A 25 -18.16 9.34 13.93
C SER A 25 -17.53 9.64 15.29
N THR A 26 -17.51 8.72 16.26
CA THR A 26 -16.89 8.98 17.58
C THR A 26 -15.56 8.26 17.80
N PHE A 27 -15.25 7.20 17.07
CA PHE A 27 -14.02 6.42 17.30
C PHE A 27 -12.74 7.17 16.89
N VAL A 28 -12.84 8.09 15.91
CA VAL A 28 -11.72 8.94 15.49
C VAL A 28 -11.46 10.09 16.48
N ALA A 29 -12.48 10.54 17.21
CA ALA A 29 -12.36 11.69 18.12
C ALA A 29 -11.76 11.31 19.49
N GLU A 30 -12.09 10.13 20.04
CA GLU A 30 -11.60 9.73 21.37
C GLU A 30 -10.13 9.28 21.37
N ALA A 31 -9.62 8.74 20.26
CA ALA A 31 -8.21 8.36 20.13
C ALA A 31 -7.29 9.58 19.97
N ALA A 32 -7.76 10.66 19.34
CA ALA A 32 -7.02 11.92 19.20
C ALA A 32 -6.88 12.68 20.53
N MET A 33 -7.81 12.49 21.47
CA MET A 33 -7.83 13.16 22.78
C MET A 33 -6.94 12.51 23.84
N ARG A 34 -6.35 11.34 23.57
CA ARG A 34 -5.45 10.63 24.50
C ARG A 34 -3.96 10.71 24.11
N GLY A 35 -3.64 11.49 23.07
CA GLY A 35 -2.27 11.77 22.64
C GLY A 35 -1.62 12.93 23.40
N ASN A 36 -1.03 12.60 24.55
CA ASN A 36 0.13 13.25 25.17
C ASN A 36 -0.01 14.68 25.75
N SER A 37 0.02 14.79 27.07
CA SER A 37 0.68 15.91 27.75
C SER A 37 1.29 15.41 29.06
N GLY A 38 2.60 15.19 29.06
CA GLY A 38 3.36 15.10 30.30
C GLY A 38 3.30 16.45 31.02
N ILE A 39 2.49 16.51 32.08
CA ILE A 39 2.58 17.35 33.29
C ILE A 39 1.75 16.59 34.34
N THR A 40 2.39 16.09 35.39
CA THR A 40 1.70 15.67 36.63
C THR A 40 1.46 16.91 37.50
N PRO A 41 0.33 17.01 38.21
CA PRO A 41 0.35 16.52 39.60
C PRO A 41 -0.97 15.91 40.10
N GLY A 42 -0.83 14.80 40.83
CA GLY A 42 -1.74 14.33 41.88
C GLY A 42 -3.14 13.88 41.43
N TRP A 43 -3.55 12.69 41.86
CA TRP A 43 -4.69 12.46 42.76
C TRP A 43 -4.89 10.93 42.86
N SER A 44 -5.30 10.52 44.05
CA SER A 44 -5.30 9.18 44.64
C SER A 44 -6.00 8.05 43.87
N ALA A 45 -5.48 6.83 44.03
CA ALA A 45 -6.00 5.56 43.53
C ALA A 45 -7.35 5.11 44.16
N ALA A 46 -8.17 4.39 43.38
CA ALA A 46 -9.04 3.25 43.81
C ALA A 46 -9.66 2.54 42.56
N PRO A 47 -10.34 1.37 42.64
CA PRO A 47 -9.84 0.09 42.12
C PRO A 47 -10.60 -0.48 40.90
N ARG A 48 -10.02 -1.54 40.31
CA ARG A 48 -10.59 -2.38 39.24
C ARG A 48 -11.94 -3.00 39.65
N GLY A 49 -12.90 -2.98 38.72
CA GLY A 49 -14.15 -3.75 38.82
C GLY A 49 -14.95 -3.68 37.52
N ALA A 50 -15.16 -4.82 36.88
CA ALA A 50 -15.92 -5.00 35.64
C ALA A 50 -17.31 -4.36 35.69
N ARG A 51 -17.73 -3.67 34.61
CA ARG A 51 -19.15 -3.42 34.31
C ARG A 51 -19.42 -3.41 32.81
N SER A 52 -20.30 -4.30 32.38
CA SER A 52 -21.03 -4.17 31.12
C SER A 52 -21.93 -2.93 31.19
N ILE A 53 -22.06 -2.19 30.08
CA ILE A 53 -23.00 -1.07 29.98
C ILE A 53 -23.91 -1.35 28.79
N GLN A 54 -25.09 -1.89 29.08
CA GLN A 54 -26.25 -1.78 28.20
C GLN A 54 -26.76 -0.32 28.28
N LYS A 55 -26.80 0.39 27.15
CA LYS A 55 -27.51 1.68 27.06
C LYS A 55 -28.91 1.46 26.52
N THR A 56 -29.87 1.90 27.32
CA THR A 56 -31.31 1.89 27.09
C THR A 56 -31.72 2.77 25.91
N ARG A 57 -32.74 2.29 25.21
CA ARG A 57 -33.38 2.84 24.02
C ARG A 57 -34.38 3.92 24.47
N ASN A 58 -34.33 5.13 23.89
CA ASN A 58 -35.45 6.07 23.96
C ASN A 58 -35.92 6.43 22.55
N LYS A 59 -37.18 6.08 22.29
CA LYS A 59 -37.98 6.47 21.12
C LYS A 59 -38.76 7.73 21.50
N SER A 60 -38.63 8.79 20.72
CA SER A 60 -39.73 9.73 20.48
C SER A 60 -39.60 10.29 19.08
N ALA A 61 -40.71 10.21 18.34
CA ALA A 61 -40.87 10.66 16.97
C ALA A 61 -41.60 12.01 16.97
N SER A 62 -41.28 12.90 16.02
CA SER A 62 -42.28 13.64 15.23
C SER A 62 -41.65 14.46 14.10
N GLN A 63 -42.36 14.41 12.96
CA GLN A 63 -42.37 15.22 11.74
C GLN A 63 -41.22 16.20 11.37
N GLY A 64 -40.64 15.96 10.20
CA GLY A 64 -40.87 16.82 9.02
C GLY A 64 -39.85 17.92 8.67
N ARG A 65 -38.90 17.61 7.79
CA ARG A 65 -38.59 18.28 6.50
C ARG A 65 -37.26 17.79 5.93
N LYS A 66 -37.26 17.47 4.64
CA LYS A 66 -36.05 17.36 3.81
C LYS A 66 -35.63 18.77 3.42
N GLU A 67 -34.36 19.11 3.61
CA GLU A 67 -33.60 20.08 2.80
C GLU A 67 -32.12 19.96 3.22
N GLY A 68 -31.24 19.73 2.24
CA GLY A 68 -29.80 19.66 2.44
C GLY A 68 -29.20 21.06 2.52
N PHE A 69 -28.35 21.29 3.50
CA PHE A 69 -27.41 22.41 3.56
C PHE A 69 -26.32 22.04 4.57
N ILE A 70 -25.07 21.90 4.13
CA ILE A 70 -23.90 21.77 5.01
C ILE A 70 -23.50 23.20 5.34
N GLY A 71 -23.68 23.59 6.60
CA GLY A 71 -23.43 24.96 7.08
C GLY A 71 -21.95 25.35 6.95
N GLU A 72 -21.72 26.54 6.42
CA GLU A 72 -20.46 27.27 6.56
C GLU A 72 -20.22 27.57 8.05
N VAL A 73 -19.13 27.06 8.60
CA VAL A 73 -18.65 27.47 9.93
C VAL A 73 -17.74 28.68 9.74
N PHE A 74 -18.30 29.88 9.91
CA PHE A 74 -17.50 31.09 10.07
C PHE A 74 -16.97 31.17 11.50
N TRP A 75 -15.66 31.32 11.65
CA TRP A 75 -15.05 31.75 12.91
C TRP A 75 -14.74 33.24 12.83
N THR A 76 -15.38 34.02 13.69
CA THR A 76 -14.94 35.39 14.01
C THR A 76 -14.09 35.34 15.27
N LEU A 77 -12.79 35.60 15.14
CA LEU A 77 -11.93 35.91 16.29
C LEU A 77 -12.20 37.35 16.75
N PRO A 78 -12.36 37.61 18.06
CA PRO A 78 -12.37 38.97 18.57
C PRO A 78 -11.00 39.59 18.30
N ALA A 79 -10.98 40.66 17.51
CA ALA A 79 -9.81 41.51 17.36
C ALA A 79 -9.67 42.33 18.65
N GLU A 80 -8.97 41.77 19.65
CA GLU A 80 -8.13 42.51 20.61
C GLU A 80 -7.60 41.58 21.70
N SER A 81 -6.28 41.65 21.92
CA SER A 81 -5.50 41.02 22.99
C SER A 81 -5.21 39.51 22.92
N ALA A 82 -4.29 39.13 22.03
CA ALA A 82 -3.43 37.97 22.28
C ALA A 82 -1.99 38.29 21.87
N SER A 83 -1.13 38.56 22.86
CA SER A 83 0.30 38.56 22.65
C SER A 83 0.73 37.14 22.27
N LEU A 84 0.90 36.88 20.96
CA LEU A 84 1.39 35.60 20.46
C LEU A 84 2.74 35.26 21.10
N SER A 85 2.87 34.01 21.56
CA SER A 85 4.11 33.45 22.10
C SER A 85 5.22 33.48 21.03
N LEU A 86 6.49 33.60 21.48
CA LEU A 86 7.68 33.66 20.61
C LEU A 86 7.70 32.60 19.48
N PRO A 87 7.29 31.33 19.72
CA PRO A 87 7.26 30.30 18.67
C PRO A 87 6.24 30.57 17.55
N CYS A 88 5.10 31.18 17.85
CA CYS A 88 4.10 31.54 16.84
C CYS A 88 4.59 32.70 15.94
N ARG A 89 5.29 33.68 16.52
CA ARG A 89 5.89 34.78 15.75
C ARG A 89 7.01 34.31 14.83
N LEU A 90 7.82 33.33 15.28
CA LEU A 90 8.84 32.69 14.44
C LEU A 90 8.23 31.88 13.30
N LYS A 91 7.08 31.21 13.53
CA LYS A 91 6.31 30.53 12.48
C LYS A 91 5.73 31.51 11.46
N GLU A 92 5.11 32.60 11.90
CA GLU A 92 4.59 33.64 10.99
C GLU A 92 5.69 34.36 10.21
N ALA A 93 6.83 34.65 10.84
CA ALA A 93 7.98 35.24 10.16
C ALA A 93 8.57 34.27 9.13
N SER A 94 8.64 32.98 9.45
CA SER A 94 9.09 31.93 8.52
C SER A 94 8.10 31.74 7.37
N LEU A 95 6.79 31.72 7.65
CA LEU A 95 5.74 31.64 6.63
C LEU A 95 5.76 32.88 5.73
N SER A 96 5.93 34.06 6.31
CA SER A 96 6.01 35.32 5.56
C SER A 96 7.27 35.38 4.71
N ALA A 97 8.41 34.87 5.20
CA ALA A 97 9.64 34.76 4.43
C ALA A 97 9.51 33.73 3.29
N LEU A 98 8.82 32.60 3.53
CA LEU A 98 8.53 31.59 2.51
C LEU A 98 7.57 32.13 1.44
N LEU A 99 6.50 32.80 1.86
CA LEU A 99 5.54 33.45 0.96
C LEU A 99 6.16 34.61 0.19
N PHE A 100 7.06 35.37 0.81
CA PHE A 100 7.83 36.42 0.14
C PHE A 100 8.81 35.82 -0.88
N GLY A 101 9.49 34.72 -0.53
CA GLY A 101 10.31 33.93 -1.46
C GLY A 101 9.49 33.43 -2.66
N PHE A 102 8.30 32.87 -2.40
CA PHE A 102 7.36 32.45 -3.44
C PHE A 102 6.84 33.60 -4.30
N ARG A 103 6.59 34.78 -3.71
CA ARG A 103 6.18 35.99 -4.45
C ARG A 103 7.31 36.56 -5.30
N ARG A 104 8.55 36.50 -4.82
CA ARG A 104 9.74 36.90 -5.58
C ARG A 104 9.99 35.96 -6.76
N LEU A 105 9.78 34.66 -6.59
CA LEU A 105 9.76 33.68 -7.68
C LEU A 105 8.59 33.93 -8.65
N ARG A 106 7.40 34.30 -8.15
CA ARG A 106 6.23 34.63 -8.98
C ARG A 106 6.40 35.90 -9.83
N GLY A 107 7.18 36.88 -9.36
CA GLY A 107 7.51 38.08 -10.14
C GLY A 107 8.31 37.77 -11.41
N ASP A 108 9.02 36.63 -11.44
CA ASP A 108 9.76 36.10 -12.58
C ASP A 108 8.93 35.13 -13.44
N MET A 109 7.72 34.77 -13.01
CA MET A 109 6.86 33.79 -13.72
C MET A 109 5.98 34.42 -14.81
N SER A 110 5.98 35.73 -15.00
CA SER A 110 5.22 36.35 -16.11
C SER A 110 5.70 35.94 -17.50
N SER A 111 6.89 35.33 -17.60
CA SER A 111 7.46 34.76 -18.82
C SER A 111 7.48 33.23 -18.86
N PHE A 112 6.99 32.55 -17.82
CA PHE A 112 7.02 31.08 -17.73
C PHE A 112 5.60 30.52 -17.87
N SER A 113 5.16 30.36 -19.12
CA SER A 113 3.96 29.59 -19.44
C SER A 113 4.39 28.34 -20.21
N PRO A 114 5.03 27.36 -19.55
CA PRO A 114 5.41 26.14 -20.23
C PRO A 114 4.13 25.50 -20.75
N SER A 115 4.12 25.15 -22.03
CA SER A 115 2.99 24.44 -22.60
C SER A 115 2.86 23.08 -21.92
N LEU A 116 1.65 22.56 -21.71
CA LEU A 116 1.44 21.21 -21.18
C LEU A 116 2.25 20.16 -21.97
N ALA A 117 2.41 20.38 -23.27
CA ALA A 117 3.21 19.56 -24.16
C ALA A 117 4.68 19.45 -23.73
N GLU A 118 5.28 20.48 -23.12
CA GLU A 118 6.67 20.44 -22.63
C GLU A 118 6.85 19.53 -21.41
N TRP A 119 5.78 19.25 -20.67
CA TRP A 119 5.80 18.38 -19.49
C TRP A 119 5.43 16.94 -19.79
N LEU A 120 4.80 16.69 -20.94
CA LEU A 120 4.48 15.33 -21.38
C LEU A 120 5.76 14.57 -21.74
N PRO A 121 5.79 13.26 -21.51
CA PRO A 121 6.85 12.40 -22.02
C PRO A 121 6.78 12.35 -23.54
N ALA A 122 7.95 12.18 -24.18
CA ALA A 122 7.98 11.89 -25.59
C ALA A 122 7.33 10.51 -25.84
N PRO A 123 6.52 10.36 -26.90
CA PRO A 123 6.01 9.04 -27.27
C PRO A 123 7.18 8.15 -27.70
N GLU A 124 7.23 6.94 -27.17
CA GLU A 124 8.12 5.88 -27.63
C GLU A 124 7.25 4.74 -28.15
N PRO A 125 7.51 4.20 -29.35
CA PRO A 125 6.73 3.10 -29.88
C PRO A 125 6.92 1.87 -28.99
N ALA A 126 5.82 1.20 -28.66
CA ALA A 126 5.87 -0.09 -28.00
C ALA A 126 6.52 -1.13 -28.94
N ASP A 127 7.29 -2.06 -28.37
CA ASP A 127 7.78 -3.22 -29.11
C ASP A 127 6.63 -4.24 -29.21
N PRO A 128 6.05 -4.46 -30.41
CA PRO A 128 4.94 -5.39 -30.57
C PRO A 128 5.37 -6.85 -30.34
N THR A 129 6.67 -7.15 -30.43
CA THR A 129 7.22 -8.51 -30.29
C THR A 129 7.64 -8.87 -28.88
N ALA A 130 7.69 -7.89 -27.96
CA ALA A 130 8.01 -8.15 -26.57
C ALA A 130 6.96 -9.08 -25.95
N GLU A 131 7.41 -10.13 -25.26
CA GLU A 131 6.53 -11.03 -24.53
C GLU A 131 6.09 -10.40 -23.20
N PRO A 132 4.87 -10.69 -22.72
CA PRO A 132 4.43 -10.24 -21.41
C PRO A 132 5.22 -10.95 -20.29
N ARG A 133 5.51 -10.22 -19.23
CA ARG A 133 6.33 -10.63 -18.09
C ARG A 133 5.52 -10.63 -16.80
N LEU A 134 5.65 -11.69 -16.02
CA LEU A 134 5.00 -11.82 -14.72
C LEU A 134 5.94 -11.45 -13.58
N HIS A 135 5.51 -10.56 -12.70
CA HIS A 135 6.17 -10.18 -11.46
C HIS A 135 5.33 -10.63 -10.28
N VAL A 136 5.96 -11.09 -9.21
CA VAL A 136 5.22 -11.64 -8.06
C VAL A 136 5.65 -10.94 -6.77
N VAL A 137 4.69 -10.51 -5.96
CA VAL A 137 4.95 -10.01 -4.60
C VAL A 137 4.60 -11.09 -3.59
N CYS A 138 5.58 -11.50 -2.79
CA CYS A 138 5.45 -12.49 -1.72
C CYS A 138 5.56 -11.82 -0.35
N ARG A 139 4.71 -12.24 0.59
CA ARG A 139 4.65 -11.77 1.99
C ARG A 139 5.11 -12.82 2.98
N THR A 140 5.30 -14.07 2.54
CA THR A 140 5.79 -15.17 3.38
C THR A 140 6.91 -15.95 2.72
N SER A 141 7.69 -16.70 3.52
CA SER A 141 8.73 -17.60 3.00
C SER A 141 8.14 -18.81 2.26
N ALA A 142 6.94 -19.26 2.64
CA ALA A 142 6.23 -20.32 1.92
C ALA A 142 5.86 -19.89 0.50
N GLN A 143 5.41 -18.65 0.31
CA GLN A 143 5.13 -18.09 -1.01
C GLN A 143 6.41 -17.94 -1.84
N LEU A 144 7.51 -17.47 -1.24
CA LEU A 144 8.80 -17.41 -1.94
C LEU A 144 9.26 -18.81 -2.39
N GLY A 145 9.21 -19.80 -1.49
CA GLY A 145 9.55 -21.18 -1.83
C GLY A 145 8.66 -21.75 -2.95
N ALA A 146 7.37 -21.44 -2.93
CA ALA A 146 6.44 -21.81 -3.98
C ALA A 146 6.81 -21.20 -5.33
N VAL A 147 7.13 -19.90 -5.39
CA VAL A 147 7.55 -19.24 -6.63
C VAL A 147 8.88 -19.81 -7.15
N LEU A 148 9.87 -20.00 -6.27
CA LEU A 148 11.20 -20.53 -6.64
C LEU A 148 11.18 -21.97 -7.14
N THR A 149 10.17 -22.75 -6.78
CA THR A 149 10.03 -24.16 -7.20
C THR A 149 9.04 -24.34 -8.35
N SER A 150 8.31 -23.28 -8.71
CA SER A 150 7.33 -23.32 -9.78
C SER A 150 8.01 -23.43 -11.15
N PRO A 151 7.44 -24.20 -12.10
CA PRO A 151 7.91 -24.20 -13.48
C PRO A 151 7.52 -22.92 -14.26
N VAL A 152 6.69 -22.05 -13.66
CA VAL A 152 6.26 -20.79 -14.28
C VAL A 152 7.42 -19.80 -14.30
N ALA A 153 7.70 -19.24 -15.48
CA ALA A 153 8.72 -18.22 -15.63
C ALA A 153 8.26 -16.89 -14.99
N VAL A 154 8.93 -16.49 -13.91
CA VAL A 154 8.69 -15.21 -13.23
C VAL A 154 9.84 -14.26 -13.55
N ALA A 155 9.53 -13.04 -13.98
CA ALA A 155 10.52 -12.05 -14.37
C ALA A 155 11.17 -11.33 -13.18
N SER A 156 10.47 -11.16 -12.05
CA SER A 156 11.07 -10.81 -10.77
C SER A 156 10.15 -11.14 -9.59
N VAL A 157 10.75 -11.34 -8.41
CA VAL A 157 10.03 -11.57 -7.15
C VAL A 157 10.31 -10.42 -6.19
N THR A 158 9.28 -9.81 -5.62
CA THR A 158 9.41 -8.80 -4.58
C THR A 158 8.98 -9.35 -3.24
N LEU A 159 9.79 -9.15 -2.19
CA LEU A 159 9.42 -9.50 -0.83
C LEU A 159 8.87 -8.29 -0.08
N ASP A 160 7.71 -8.46 0.53
CA ASP A 160 7.00 -7.47 1.37
C ASP A 160 6.75 -8.10 2.74
N TYR A 161 7.84 -8.41 3.46
CA TYR A 161 7.77 -9.09 4.76
C TYR A 161 7.48 -8.11 5.88
N GLU A 162 6.70 -8.57 6.88
CA GLU A 162 6.42 -7.81 8.10
C GLU A 162 7.69 -7.54 8.92
N ASP A 163 8.67 -8.44 8.88
CA ASP A 163 9.97 -8.31 9.54
C ASP A 163 11.12 -8.20 8.52
N LEU A 164 11.65 -6.98 8.36
CA LEU A 164 12.78 -6.68 7.47
C LEU A 164 14.04 -7.51 7.79
N ARG A 165 14.20 -8.03 9.02
CA ARG A 165 15.38 -8.82 9.39
C ARG A 165 15.44 -10.15 8.63
N ARG A 166 14.29 -10.67 8.20
CA ARG A 166 14.18 -11.89 7.41
C ARG A 166 14.59 -11.72 5.95
N TYR A 167 14.81 -10.49 5.49
CA TYR A 167 15.22 -10.24 4.10
C TYR A 167 16.59 -10.82 3.77
N ALA A 168 17.55 -10.77 4.70
CA ALA A 168 18.89 -11.32 4.46
C ALA A 168 18.82 -12.83 4.16
N ASP A 169 18.10 -13.58 5.00
CA ASP A 169 17.91 -15.02 4.83
C ASP A 169 17.18 -15.34 3.52
N ALA A 170 16.16 -14.55 3.17
CA ALA A 170 15.40 -14.77 1.94
C ALA A 170 16.20 -14.47 0.66
N VAL A 171 17.03 -13.43 0.68
CA VAL A 171 17.98 -13.14 -0.40
C VAL A 171 18.99 -14.28 -0.53
N GLU A 172 19.52 -14.80 0.58
CA GLU A 172 20.45 -15.92 0.56
C GLU A 172 19.80 -17.20 0.00
N THR A 173 18.56 -17.49 0.39
CA THR A 173 17.79 -18.61 -0.16
C THR A 173 17.62 -18.46 -1.67
N ALA A 174 17.19 -17.30 -2.17
CA ALA A 174 17.04 -17.08 -3.60
C ALA A 174 18.37 -17.22 -4.36
N ARG A 175 19.47 -16.67 -3.82
CA ARG A 175 20.80 -16.78 -4.44
C ARG A 175 21.33 -18.22 -4.53
N ARG A 176 20.90 -19.10 -3.61
CA ARG A 176 21.27 -20.53 -3.63
C ARG A 176 20.42 -21.34 -4.60
N THR A 177 19.26 -20.83 -5.00
CA THR A 177 18.39 -21.49 -5.98
C THR A 177 18.90 -21.21 -7.40
N PRO A 178 19.20 -22.25 -8.19
CA PRO A 178 19.57 -22.07 -9.60
C PRO A 178 18.46 -21.38 -10.37
N GLU A 179 18.82 -20.46 -11.27
CA GLU A 179 17.87 -19.74 -12.14
C GLU A 179 16.79 -18.96 -11.39
N ALA A 180 17.04 -18.62 -10.11
CA ALA A 180 16.13 -17.77 -9.35
C ALA A 180 15.95 -16.42 -10.06
N PRO A 181 14.71 -15.93 -10.15
CA PRO A 181 14.45 -14.62 -10.74
C PRO A 181 15.05 -13.50 -9.88
N PRO A 182 15.33 -12.33 -10.48
CA PRO A 182 15.81 -11.16 -9.73
C PRO A 182 14.92 -10.88 -8.51
N LEU A 183 15.56 -10.70 -7.36
CA LEU A 183 14.88 -10.50 -6.09
C LEU A 183 14.87 -9.03 -5.69
N PHE A 184 13.67 -8.53 -5.41
CA PHE A 184 13.40 -7.17 -5.01
C PHE A 184 12.92 -7.14 -3.56
N LEU A 185 13.22 -6.06 -2.84
CA LEU A 185 12.69 -5.85 -1.49
C LEU A 185 11.81 -4.61 -1.45
N ALA A 186 10.61 -4.75 -0.86
CA ALA A 186 9.68 -3.66 -0.71
C ALA A 186 10.10 -2.74 0.44
N THR A 187 10.07 -1.45 0.17
CA THR A 187 10.22 -0.40 1.18
C THR A 187 8.91 -0.19 1.95
N PRO A 188 8.96 0.32 3.20
CA PRO A 188 7.74 0.69 3.92
C PRO A 188 6.91 1.73 3.15
N ARG A 189 5.58 1.59 3.18
CA ARG A 189 4.67 2.57 2.55
C ARG A 189 4.68 3.92 3.26
N ILE A 190 4.73 3.88 4.59
CA ILE A 190 4.87 5.08 5.43
C ILE A 190 6.23 5.03 6.10
N GLN A 191 6.96 6.12 5.97
CA GLN A 191 8.21 6.35 6.68
C GLN A 191 8.13 7.67 7.43
N LYS A 192 8.38 7.61 8.74
CA LYS A 192 8.53 8.79 9.60
C LYS A 192 9.99 9.20 9.74
N SER A 193 10.22 10.44 10.16
CA SER A 193 11.56 10.92 10.51
C SER A 193 12.18 10.02 11.59
N GLY A 194 13.44 9.60 11.40
CA GLY A 194 14.13 8.68 12.31
C GLY A 194 13.99 7.20 11.93
N GLU A 195 13.16 6.87 10.93
CA GLU A 195 12.98 5.50 10.42
C GLU A 195 13.87 5.19 9.19
N GLU A 196 14.95 5.94 8.99
CA GLU A 196 15.90 5.73 7.88
C GLU A 196 16.68 4.42 8.02
N GLY A 197 16.67 3.83 9.22
CA GLY A 197 17.24 2.50 9.50
C GLY A 197 16.62 1.39 8.64
N PHE A 198 15.34 1.51 8.27
CA PHE A 198 14.67 0.51 7.43
C PHE A 198 15.33 0.40 6.04
N PHE A 199 15.67 1.52 5.42
CA PHE A 199 16.34 1.50 4.11
C PHE A 199 17.75 0.91 4.18
N LYS A 200 18.48 1.20 5.27
CA LYS A 200 19.81 0.59 5.52
C LYS A 200 19.72 -0.93 5.65
N LEU A 201 18.70 -1.45 6.33
CA LEU A 201 18.50 -2.90 6.46
C LEU A 201 18.20 -3.53 5.08
N ILE A 202 17.33 -2.91 4.29
CA ILE A 202 17.00 -3.36 2.94
C ILE A 202 18.25 -3.38 2.05
N ALA A 203 19.02 -2.29 2.00
CA ALA A 203 20.22 -2.22 1.18
C ALA A 203 21.30 -3.22 1.63
N ARG A 204 21.47 -3.42 2.94
CA ARG A 204 22.43 -4.40 3.50
C ARG A 204 22.09 -5.85 3.16
N ALA A 205 20.82 -6.17 2.94
CA ALA A 205 20.41 -7.48 2.46
C ALA A 205 20.87 -7.74 1.00
N ALA A 206 21.37 -6.71 0.31
CA ALA A 206 21.90 -6.77 -1.05
C ALA A 206 20.95 -7.47 -2.05
N PRO A 207 19.71 -6.98 -2.24
CA PRO A 207 18.83 -7.48 -3.28
C PRO A 207 19.31 -7.07 -4.67
N ASP A 208 18.66 -7.56 -5.72
CA ASP A 208 18.90 -7.09 -7.09
C ASP A 208 18.19 -5.75 -7.36
N GLY A 209 17.11 -5.49 -6.62
CA GLY A 209 16.42 -4.21 -6.66
C GLY A 209 15.52 -3.92 -5.47
N VAL A 210 14.84 -2.78 -5.53
CA VAL A 210 13.93 -2.31 -4.49
C VAL A 210 12.62 -1.81 -5.09
N LEU A 211 11.52 -2.17 -4.42
CA LEU A 211 10.20 -1.63 -4.69
C LEU A 211 9.95 -0.41 -3.78
N ILE A 212 10.01 0.77 -4.37
CA ILE A 212 9.93 2.06 -3.69
C ILE A 212 8.47 2.50 -3.56
N ARG A 213 8.03 2.67 -2.30
CA ARG A 213 6.65 2.95 -1.91
C ARG A 213 6.43 4.36 -1.36
N ASN A 214 7.50 5.16 -1.26
CA ASN A 214 7.45 6.54 -0.78
C ASN A 214 8.58 7.39 -1.40
N LEU A 215 8.39 8.72 -1.43
CA LEU A 215 9.33 9.67 -2.04
C LEU A 215 10.72 9.71 -1.36
N GLY A 216 10.76 9.49 -0.04
CA GLY A 216 12.02 9.41 0.71
C GLY A 216 12.90 8.26 0.24
N GLY A 217 12.28 7.12 -0.07
CA GLY A 217 12.95 5.96 -0.67
C GLY A 217 13.60 6.29 -2.01
N ILE A 218 12.92 7.05 -2.89
CA ILE A 218 13.48 7.43 -4.21
C ILE A 218 14.81 8.16 -4.03
N GLN A 219 14.83 9.19 -3.19
CA GLN A 219 16.03 9.99 -2.95
C GLN A 219 17.12 9.17 -2.25
N TRP A 220 16.75 8.37 -1.24
CA TRP A 220 17.69 7.60 -0.44
C TRP A 220 18.40 6.53 -1.29
N PHE A 221 17.65 5.68 -1.99
CA PHE A 221 18.24 4.59 -2.79
C PHE A 221 19.02 5.12 -3.98
N ARG A 222 18.60 6.24 -4.60
CA ARG A 222 19.39 6.88 -5.64
C ARG A 222 20.78 7.35 -5.15
N ARG A 223 20.88 7.78 -3.90
CA ARG A 223 22.14 8.33 -3.34
C ARG A 223 23.01 7.27 -2.69
N GLU A 224 22.41 6.40 -1.88
CA GLU A 224 23.12 5.48 -0.98
C GLU A 224 23.30 4.08 -1.57
N ALA A 225 22.47 3.68 -2.54
CA ALA A 225 22.54 2.38 -3.21
C ALA A 225 22.16 2.49 -4.71
N PRO A 226 22.88 3.33 -5.48
CA PRO A 226 22.56 3.61 -6.89
C PRO A 226 22.64 2.38 -7.81
N GLU A 227 23.35 1.33 -7.39
CA GLU A 227 23.49 0.06 -8.08
C GLU A 227 22.22 -0.80 -8.07
N LEU A 228 21.32 -0.60 -7.10
CA LEU A 228 20.07 -1.36 -7.02
C LEU A 228 19.08 -0.86 -8.06
N THR A 229 18.45 -1.77 -8.79
CA THR A 229 17.31 -1.42 -9.66
C THR A 229 16.16 -0.90 -8.81
N ARG A 230 15.53 0.19 -9.23
CA ARG A 230 14.46 0.86 -8.47
C ARG A 230 13.16 0.82 -9.25
N VAL A 231 12.15 0.16 -8.69
CA VAL A 231 10.78 0.12 -9.26
C VAL A 231 9.87 0.93 -8.35
N GLY A 232 9.02 1.78 -8.92
CA GLY A 232 8.00 2.53 -8.20
C GLY A 232 6.75 1.70 -7.98
N ASP A 233 6.23 1.69 -6.75
CA ASP A 233 5.00 0.98 -6.40
C ASP A 233 3.74 1.82 -6.64
N PHE A 234 2.58 1.18 -6.63
CA PHE A 234 1.28 1.84 -6.81
C PHE A 234 1.05 2.98 -5.80
N SER A 235 1.65 2.86 -4.62
CA SER A 235 1.57 3.84 -3.53
C SER A 235 2.21 5.20 -3.86
N LEU A 236 3.01 5.30 -4.93
CA LEU A 236 3.48 6.58 -5.46
C LEU A 236 2.40 7.36 -6.23
N ASN A 237 1.23 6.75 -6.45
CA ASN A 237 0.06 7.34 -7.10
C ASN A 237 0.36 7.89 -8.50
N VAL A 238 1.03 7.08 -9.34
CA VAL A 238 1.26 7.41 -10.75
C VAL A 238 -0.05 7.28 -11.51
N SER A 239 -0.74 8.40 -11.68
CA SER A 239 -2.07 8.49 -12.32
C SER A 239 -2.10 9.33 -13.60
N ASN A 240 -0.98 9.92 -13.99
CA ASN A 240 -0.88 10.81 -15.14
C ASN A 240 0.54 10.79 -15.74
N PRO A 241 0.71 11.15 -17.02
CA PRO A 241 1.99 11.04 -17.73
C PRO A 241 3.08 11.98 -17.19
N ILE A 242 2.72 13.12 -16.59
CA ILE A 242 3.68 14.07 -16.01
C ILE A 242 4.34 13.46 -14.77
N THR A 243 3.53 12.91 -13.85
CA THR A 243 4.03 12.19 -12.68
C THR A 243 4.91 11.01 -13.09
N ALA A 244 4.51 10.26 -14.13
CA ALA A 244 5.30 9.17 -14.65
C ALA A 244 6.68 9.64 -15.13
N ARG A 245 6.73 10.68 -15.97
CA ARG A 245 7.98 11.27 -16.45
C ARG A 245 8.88 11.73 -15.30
N LEU A 246 8.33 12.46 -14.33
CA LEU A 246 9.10 12.96 -13.17
C LEU A 246 9.79 11.81 -12.43
N PHE A 247 9.09 10.70 -12.20
CA PHE A 247 9.67 9.55 -11.51
C PHE A 247 10.68 8.76 -12.34
N ARG A 248 10.48 8.67 -13.66
CA ARG A 248 11.49 8.12 -14.59
C ARG A 248 12.77 8.95 -14.55
N GLU A 249 12.67 10.27 -14.58
CA GLU A 249 13.80 11.20 -14.46
C GLU A 249 14.49 11.10 -13.08
N GLN A 250 13.77 10.69 -12.02
CA GLN A 250 14.37 10.39 -10.72
C GLN A 250 15.10 9.02 -10.69
N GLY A 251 15.11 8.25 -11.77
CA GLY A 251 15.86 6.99 -11.89
C GLY A 251 15.07 5.74 -11.49
N LEU A 252 13.74 5.78 -11.53
CA LEU A 252 12.89 4.59 -11.42
C LEU A 252 12.79 3.89 -12.78
N GLU A 253 13.10 2.60 -12.83
CA GLU A 253 13.12 1.78 -14.04
C GLU A 253 11.73 1.36 -14.51
N ARG A 254 10.78 1.25 -13.59
CA ARG A 254 9.39 0.91 -13.88
C ARG A 254 8.47 1.51 -12.83
N LEU A 255 7.21 1.77 -13.19
CA LEU A 255 6.22 2.42 -12.35
C LEU A 255 4.93 1.60 -12.33
N THR A 256 4.54 1.08 -11.17
CA THR A 256 3.24 0.44 -11.01
C THR A 256 2.13 1.49 -11.10
N LEU A 257 1.12 1.23 -11.93
CA LEU A 257 -0.04 2.10 -12.11
C LEU A 257 -0.80 2.30 -10.80
N SER A 258 -1.30 3.52 -10.56
CA SER A 258 -2.10 3.83 -9.37
C SER A 258 -3.40 3.01 -9.34
N TYR A 259 -3.79 2.57 -8.14
CA TYR A 259 -5.08 1.93 -7.90
C TYR A 259 -6.26 2.89 -7.95
N ASP A 260 -6.04 4.20 -8.05
CA ASP A 260 -7.11 5.17 -8.26
C ASP A 260 -7.61 5.18 -9.72
N LEU A 261 -6.85 4.61 -10.65
CA LEU A 261 -7.24 4.52 -12.06
C LEU A 261 -8.18 3.35 -12.30
N ASN A 262 -9.27 3.61 -13.04
CA ASN A 262 -10.04 2.55 -13.66
C ASN A 262 -9.38 2.07 -14.98
N ALA A 263 -9.92 1.00 -15.58
CA ALA A 263 -9.38 0.43 -16.82
C ALA A 263 -9.25 1.43 -17.98
N GLY A 264 -10.26 2.26 -18.22
CA GLY A 264 -10.22 3.27 -19.28
C GLY A 264 -9.13 4.33 -19.02
N GLN A 265 -9.07 4.86 -17.80
CA GLN A 265 -8.06 5.86 -17.44
C GLN A 265 -6.63 5.29 -17.47
N ALA A 266 -6.46 4.01 -17.13
CA ALA A 266 -5.18 3.32 -17.27
C ALA A 266 -4.77 3.19 -18.75
N LEU A 267 -5.70 2.85 -19.63
CA LEU A 267 -5.45 2.81 -21.08
C LEU A 267 -5.11 4.20 -21.64
N ASP A 268 -5.83 5.25 -21.22
CA ASP A 268 -5.53 6.64 -21.61
C ASP A 268 -4.12 7.07 -21.17
N LEU A 269 -3.68 6.63 -19.99
CA LEU A 269 -2.32 6.87 -19.51
C LEU A 269 -1.28 6.14 -20.38
N LEU A 270 -1.53 4.88 -20.74
CA LEU A 270 -0.64 4.10 -21.59
C LEU A 270 -0.57 4.64 -23.04
N GLN A 271 -1.59 5.36 -23.49
CA GLN A 271 -1.55 6.07 -24.78
C GLN A 271 -0.80 7.40 -24.73
N SER A 272 -0.70 8.01 -23.54
CA SER A 272 -0.10 9.34 -23.34
C SER A 272 1.33 9.31 -22.77
N ALA A 273 1.87 8.12 -22.50
CA ALA A 273 3.24 7.89 -22.06
C ALA A 273 3.76 6.54 -22.56
N PRO A 274 5.08 6.34 -22.68
CA PRO A 274 5.66 5.06 -23.10
C PRO A 274 5.16 3.86 -22.26
N PRO A 275 4.44 2.89 -22.85
CA PRO A 275 3.87 1.76 -22.12
C PRO A 275 4.89 0.93 -21.33
N GLN A 276 6.11 0.81 -21.85
CA GLN A 276 7.25 0.10 -21.22
C GLN A 276 7.70 0.71 -19.89
N TRP A 277 7.26 1.93 -19.55
CA TRP A 277 7.55 2.52 -18.24
C TRP A 277 6.69 1.93 -17.13
N PHE A 278 5.60 1.26 -17.48
CA PHE A 278 4.55 0.93 -16.54
C PHE A 278 4.49 -0.56 -16.22
N GLU A 279 3.90 -0.85 -15.07
CA GLU A 279 3.53 -2.19 -14.63
C GLU A 279 2.10 -2.15 -14.11
N LEU A 280 1.31 -3.19 -14.39
CA LEU A 280 -0.07 -3.31 -13.93
C LEU A 280 -0.21 -4.44 -12.93
N THR A 281 -0.79 -4.15 -11.76
CA THR A 281 -1.19 -5.21 -10.81
C THR A 281 -2.44 -5.93 -11.33
N LEU A 282 -2.27 -7.12 -11.89
CA LEU A 282 -3.36 -7.96 -12.41
C LEU A 282 -4.19 -8.57 -11.30
N HIS A 283 -3.58 -8.91 -10.16
CA HIS A 283 -4.27 -9.59 -9.07
C HIS A 283 -3.76 -9.10 -7.73
N GLN A 284 -4.70 -8.80 -6.84
CA GLN A 284 -4.37 -8.29 -5.52
C GLN A 284 -5.55 -8.29 -4.56
N HIS A 285 -5.24 -8.26 -3.28
CA HIS A 285 -6.18 -7.81 -2.25
C HIS A 285 -6.02 -6.31 -2.03
N MET A 286 -7.08 -5.53 -2.30
CA MET A 286 -7.02 -4.07 -2.17
C MET A 286 -6.81 -3.65 -0.70
N PRO A 287 -5.79 -2.86 -0.35
CA PRO A 287 -5.65 -2.28 0.98
C PRO A 287 -6.80 -1.28 1.22
N LEU A 288 -7.59 -1.50 2.27
CA LEU A 288 -8.74 -0.67 2.63
C LEU A 288 -8.35 0.46 3.58
N PHE A 289 -7.63 0.12 4.65
CA PHE A 289 -7.20 1.08 5.67
C PHE A 289 -5.75 0.81 6.04
N HIS A 290 -5.00 1.89 6.25
CA HIS A 290 -3.67 1.84 6.84
C HIS A 290 -3.67 2.70 8.10
N MET A 291 -3.21 2.14 9.21
CA MET A 291 -3.39 2.69 10.56
C MET A 291 -2.06 2.72 11.30
N GLU A 292 -1.74 3.84 11.96
CA GLU A 292 -0.56 3.92 12.82
C GLU A 292 -0.72 3.13 14.13
N HIS A 293 -1.96 2.96 14.58
CA HIS A 293 -2.24 2.30 15.84
C HIS A 293 -2.19 0.78 15.69
N CYS A 294 -1.27 0.14 16.42
CA CYS A 294 -1.10 -1.31 16.41
C CYS A 294 -2.25 -2.01 17.17
N VAL A 295 -3.21 -2.56 16.42
CA VAL A 295 -4.33 -3.36 16.95
C VAL A 295 -3.81 -4.61 17.66
N PHE A 296 -2.74 -5.22 17.14
CA PHE A 296 -2.11 -6.40 17.75
C PHE A 296 -1.57 -6.09 19.15
N CYS A 297 -0.79 -5.02 19.31
CA CYS A 297 -0.30 -4.59 20.61
C CYS A 297 -1.46 -4.30 21.57
N THR A 298 -2.48 -3.60 21.09
CA THR A 298 -3.55 -3.07 21.95
C THR A 298 -4.50 -4.15 22.47
N PHE A 299 -4.78 -5.18 21.67
CA PHE A 299 -5.79 -6.19 22.02
C PHE A 299 -5.21 -7.58 22.30
N LEU A 300 -3.97 -7.84 21.89
CA LEU A 300 -3.35 -9.17 21.99
C LEU A 300 -2.06 -9.15 22.83
N SER A 301 -1.76 -8.04 23.50
CA SER A 301 -0.61 -7.92 24.40
C SER A 301 -0.96 -7.13 25.67
N GLU A 302 -0.20 -7.36 26.73
CA GLU A 302 -0.18 -6.49 27.92
C GLU A 302 0.77 -5.28 27.75
N GLY A 303 1.55 -5.26 26.67
CA GLY A 303 2.45 -4.16 26.32
C GLY A 303 1.73 -2.88 25.91
N THR A 304 2.48 -1.79 25.91
CA THR A 304 2.00 -0.44 25.57
C THR A 304 2.51 0.06 24.21
N ASP A 305 3.58 -0.53 23.69
CA ASP A 305 4.20 -0.14 22.42
C ASP A 305 4.99 -1.29 21.76
N TYR A 306 5.63 -1.00 20.62
CA TYR A 306 6.37 -1.96 19.81
C TYR A 306 7.59 -2.58 20.52
N THR A 307 8.11 -1.96 21.58
CA THR A 307 9.30 -2.44 22.31
C THR A 307 8.95 -3.51 23.35
N ASN A 308 7.70 -3.54 23.82
CA ASN A 308 7.27 -4.43 24.90
C ASN A 308 6.03 -5.28 24.58
N CYS A 309 5.50 -5.20 23.36
CA CYS A 309 4.28 -5.94 22.99
C CYS A 309 4.47 -7.45 22.81
N GLY A 310 5.71 -7.96 22.76
CA GLY A 310 5.98 -9.38 22.49
C GLY A 310 5.67 -9.83 21.06
N ARG A 311 5.36 -8.88 20.16
CA ARG A 311 5.16 -9.07 18.71
C ARG A 311 4.13 -10.16 18.34
N PRO A 312 2.91 -10.11 18.91
CA PRO A 312 1.85 -11.08 18.59
C PRO A 312 1.48 -11.11 17.10
N CYS A 313 1.73 -10.03 16.35
CA CYS A 313 1.54 -9.99 14.90
C CYS A 313 2.34 -11.03 14.13
N GLU A 314 3.46 -11.54 14.67
CA GLU A 314 4.28 -12.54 13.97
C GLU A 314 3.79 -13.98 14.14
N SER A 315 2.88 -14.21 15.08
CA SER A 315 2.41 -15.56 15.43
C SER A 315 0.89 -15.69 15.43
N GLN A 316 0.16 -14.61 15.17
CA GLN A 316 -1.29 -14.60 15.20
C GLN A 316 -1.85 -13.92 13.95
N GLU A 317 -2.85 -14.55 13.35
CA GLU A 317 -3.58 -13.96 12.23
C GLU A 317 -4.82 -13.23 12.77
N VAL A 318 -4.98 -11.95 12.43
CA VAL A 318 -6.15 -11.15 12.82
C VAL A 318 -7.02 -10.85 11.62
N ARG A 319 -8.32 -11.12 11.76
CA ARG A 319 -9.33 -10.81 10.74
C ARG A 319 -10.41 -9.92 11.32
N LEU A 320 -10.82 -8.89 10.56
CA LEU A 320 -12.01 -8.10 10.87
C LEU A 320 -13.19 -8.64 10.06
N ARG A 321 -14.28 -9.00 10.75
CA ARG A 321 -15.52 -9.40 10.09
C ARG A 321 -16.45 -8.20 9.94
N ASP A 322 -16.86 -7.94 8.71
CA ASP A 322 -17.78 -6.85 8.39
C ASP A 322 -19.26 -7.20 8.65
N ARG A 323 -20.17 -6.28 8.33
CA ARG A 323 -21.62 -6.43 8.54
C ARG A 323 -22.28 -7.49 7.65
N VAL A 324 -21.67 -7.83 6.51
CA VAL A 324 -22.18 -8.86 5.58
C VAL A 324 -21.50 -10.21 5.82
N GLY A 325 -20.63 -10.31 6.82
CA GLY A 325 -19.94 -11.52 7.22
C GLY A 325 -18.61 -11.75 6.49
N GLN A 326 -18.18 -10.83 5.64
CA GLN A 326 -16.89 -10.93 4.95
C GLN A 326 -15.75 -10.67 5.94
N GLU A 327 -14.70 -11.48 5.84
CA GLU A 327 -13.52 -11.38 6.69
C GLU A 327 -12.36 -10.72 5.96
N HIS A 328 -11.79 -9.70 6.58
CA HIS A 328 -10.74 -8.84 6.05
C HIS A 328 -9.46 -9.08 6.84
N LEU A 329 -8.35 -9.39 6.16
CA LEU A 329 -7.08 -9.65 6.84
C LEU A 329 -6.47 -8.34 7.35
N LEU A 330 -6.05 -8.32 8.60
CA LEU A 330 -5.25 -7.27 9.18
C LEU A 330 -3.79 -7.75 9.26
N SER A 331 -2.86 -7.03 8.65
CA SER A 331 -1.43 -7.33 8.67
C SER A 331 -0.66 -6.16 9.27
N ALA A 332 0.45 -6.44 9.95
CA ALA A 332 1.30 -5.43 10.56
C ALA A 332 2.59 -5.26 9.75
N ASP A 333 3.03 -4.03 9.52
CA ASP A 333 4.35 -3.77 8.97
C ASP A 333 5.43 -3.66 10.07
N THR A 334 6.68 -3.51 9.65
CA THR A 334 7.84 -3.39 10.56
C THR A 334 7.79 -2.14 11.44
N GLY A 335 7.03 -1.11 11.04
CA GLY A 335 6.76 0.07 11.85
C GLY A 335 5.61 -0.11 12.83
N CYS A 336 5.10 -1.34 13.00
CA CYS A 336 3.90 -1.65 13.79
C CYS A 336 2.64 -0.93 13.32
N ARG A 337 2.58 -0.57 12.02
CA ARG A 337 1.39 -0.01 11.39
C ARG A 337 0.56 -1.13 10.82
N ASN A 338 -0.77 -1.00 10.86
CA ASN A 338 -1.65 -2.05 10.38
C ASN A 338 -2.30 -1.69 9.06
N THR A 339 -2.30 -2.66 8.13
CA THR A 339 -3.06 -2.59 6.89
C THR A 339 -4.20 -3.60 6.94
N LEU A 340 -5.42 -3.11 6.77
CA LEU A 340 -6.59 -3.96 6.56
C LEU A 340 -6.77 -4.19 5.06
N PHE A 341 -6.71 -5.43 4.62
CA PHE A 341 -6.90 -5.83 3.24
C PHE A 341 -8.34 -6.29 2.97
N ASN A 342 -8.84 -6.03 1.77
CA ASN A 342 -10.13 -6.53 1.35
C ASN A 342 -10.16 -8.06 1.42
N GLY A 343 -11.20 -8.66 2.00
CA GLY A 343 -11.31 -10.12 2.13
C GLY A 343 -11.39 -10.87 0.81
N ARG A 344 -11.76 -10.17 -0.28
CA ARG A 344 -11.82 -10.72 -1.64
C ARG A 344 -10.75 -10.07 -2.50
N ALA A 345 -10.00 -10.89 -3.22
CA ALA A 345 -9.09 -10.41 -4.24
C ALA A 345 -9.84 -9.70 -5.37
N GLN A 346 -9.15 -8.78 -6.02
CA GLN A 346 -9.54 -8.14 -7.27
C GLN A 346 -8.63 -8.63 -8.39
N THR A 347 -9.18 -8.74 -9.60
CA THR A 347 -8.42 -9.06 -10.79
C THR A 347 -8.80 -8.19 -11.99
N ALA A 348 -7.78 -7.81 -12.76
CA ALA A 348 -7.90 -7.12 -14.04
C ALA A 348 -7.82 -8.08 -15.25
N ALA A 349 -7.87 -9.41 -15.03
CA ALA A 349 -7.71 -10.42 -16.08
C ALA A 349 -8.61 -10.19 -17.31
N ARG A 350 -9.87 -9.78 -17.12
CA ARG A 350 -10.81 -9.47 -18.23
C ARG A 350 -10.36 -8.32 -19.14
N TYR A 351 -9.50 -7.45 -18.63
CA TYR A 351 -8.95 -6.31 -19.36
C TYR A 351 -7.55 -6.58 -19.89
N PHE A 352 -7.04 -7.81 -19.73
CA PHE A 352 -5.66 -8.16 -20.11
C PHE A 352 -5.38 -7.87 -21.59
N GLN A 353 -6.25 -8.31 -22.50
CA GLN A 353 -6.02 -8.11 -23.94
C GLN A 353 -5.93 -6.62 -24.33
N PRO A 354 -6.87 -5.73 -23.93
CA PRO A 354 -6.70 -4.28 -24.15
C PRO A 354 -5.37 -3.70 -23.63
N PHE A 355 -4.89 -4.16 -22.46
CA PHE A 355 -3.60 -3.71 -21.93
C PHE A 355 -2.43 -4.24 -22.75
N LEU A 356 -2.49 -5.50 -23.17
CA LEU A 356 -1.48 -6.09 -24.05
C LEU A 356 -1.42 -5.35 -25.39
N ASP A 357 -2.56 -5.04 -25.99
CA ASP A 357 -2.67 -4.31 -27.25
C ASP A 357 -2.16 -2.87 -27.14
N SER A 358 -2.23 -2.25 -25.95
CA SER A 358 -1.67 -0.93 -25.68
C SER A 358 -0.13 -0.89 -25.63
N GLY A 359 0.52 -2.06 -25.65
CA GLY A 359 1.98 -2.18 -25.54
C GLY A 359 2.49 -2.46 -24.13
N LEU A 360 1.61 -2.60 -23.14
CA LEU A 360 2.02 -2.97 -21.78
C LEU A 360 2.51 -4.42 -21.74
N ARG A 361 3.64 -4.65 -21.07
CA ARG A 361 4.26 -5.98 -20.97
C ARG A 361 4.53 -6.43 -19.55
N ASP A 362 4.52 -5.54 -18.57
CA ASP A 362 4.85 -5.91 -17.19
C ASP A 362 3.58 -6.02 -16.33
N TYR A 363 3.35 -7.22 -15.80
CA TYR A 363 2.17 -7.54 -15.02
C TYR A 363 2.55 -8.09 -13.65
N ARG A 364 1.87 -7.65 -12.59
CA ARG A 364 2.17 -8.03 -11.21
C ARG A 364 1.04 -8.83 -10.57
N LEU A 365 1.40 -9.92 -9.90
CA LEU A 365 0.58 -10.71 -9.00
C LEU A 365 0.98 -10.39 -7.56
N GLU A 366 0.09 -9.78 -6.78
CA GLU A 366 0.31 -9.55 -5.34
C GLU A 366 -0.35 -10.64 -4.50
N LEU A 367 0.46 -11.51 -3.90
CA LEU A 367 0.00 -12.53 -2.95
C LEU A 367 -0.17 -11.91 -1.56
N LEU A 368 -1.24 -12.25 -0.87
CA LEU A 368 -1.51 -11.81 0.49
C LEU A 368 -1.34 -12.95 1.50
N ARG A 369 -2.18 -13.98 1.38
CA ARG A 369 -2.31 -15.05 2.37
C ARG A 369 -2.33 -16.45 1.75
N GLU A 370 -2.11 -16.51 0.45
CA GLU A 370 -2.05 -17.76 -0.30
C GLU A 370 -0.93 -18.61 0.28
N ASP A 371 -1.24 -19.87 0.59
CA ASP A 371 -0.24 -20.86 0.92
C ASP A 371 0.52 -21.29 -0.35
N ALA A 372 1.43 -22.26 -0.21
CA ALA A 372 2.23 -22.73 -1.34
C ALA A 372 1.36 -23.29 -2.49
N SER A 373 0.31 -24.05 -2.17
CA SER A 373 -0.55 -24.67 -3.19
C SER A 373 -1.39 -23.63 -3.92
N ALA A 374 -2.01 -22.72 -3.18
CA ALA A 374 -2.76 -21.60 -3.75
C ALA A 374 -1.86 -20.68 -4.58
N THR A 375 -0.63 -20.45 -4.13
CA THR A 375 0.38 -19.67 -4.88
C THR A 375 0.67 -20.32 -6.24
N TRP A 376 0.95 -21.64 -6.26
CA TRP A 376 1.17 -22.38 -7.51
C TRP A 376 -0.02 -22.32 -8.44
N GLN A 377 -1.23 -22.49 -7.91
CA GLN A 377 -2.45 -22.41 -8.71
C GLN A 377 -2.60 -21.03 -9.36
N LEU A 378 -2.39 -19.94 -8.61
CA LEU A 378 -2.45 -18.59 -9.16
C LEU A 378 -1.37 -18.35 -10.21
N LEU A 379 -0.13 -18.77 -9.96
CA LEU A 379 0.95 -18.65 -10.93
C LEU A 379 0.58 -19.32 -12.26
N ARG A 380 0.07 -20.55 -12.21
CA ARG A 380 -0.37 -21.28 -13.40
C ARG A 380 -1.46 -20.53 -14.16
N ILE A 381 -2.50 -20.05 -13.46
CA ILE A 381 -3.63 -19.36 -14.11
C ILE A 381 -3.15 -18.08 -14.82
N TYR A 382 -2.31 -17.27 -14.16
CA TYR A 382 -1.81 -16.05 -14.79
C TYR A 382 -0.77 -16.31 -15.88
N ASP A 383 0.02 -17.38 -15.78
CA ASP A 383 0.90 -17.83 -16.86
C ASP A 383 0.10 -18.31 -18.08
N ASP A 384 -0.97 -19.08 -17.87
CA ASP A 384 -1.91 -19.50 -18.91
C ASP A 384 -2.55 -18.28 -19.60
N LEU A 385 -2.93 -17.24 -18.84
CA LEU A 385 -3.46 -16.00 -19.38
C LEU A 385 -2.41 -15.24 -20.20
N LEU A 386 -1.19 -15.06 -19.66
CA LEU A 386 -0.13 -14.31 -20.33
C LEU A 386 0.34 -15.00 -21.63
N ALA A 387 0.31 -16.33 -21.66
CA ALA A 387 0.64 -17.11 -22.84
C ALA A 387 -0.54 -17.27 -23.83
N GLY A 388 -1.71 -16.69 -23.54
CA GLY A 388 -2.90 -16.80 -24.39
C GLY A 388 -3.51 -18.20 -24.46
N ARG A 389 -3.27 -19.05 -23.45
CA ARG A 389 -3.86 -20.40 -23.34
C ARG A 389 -5.28 -20.37 -22.79
N ILE A 390 -5.62 -19.34 -22.01
CA ILE A 390 -6.96 -19.05 -21.50
C ILE A 390 -7.30 -17.58 -21.73
N GLU A 391 -8.59 -17.29 -21.85
CA GLU A 391 -9.10 -15.93 -22.00
C GLU A 391 -9.26 -15.24 -20.62
N GLY A 392 -9.32 -13.91 -20.63
CA GLY A 392 -9.46 -13.12 -19.39
C GLY A 392 -10.72 -13.43 -18.57
N ASP A 393 -11.82 -13.80 -19.23
CA ASP A 393 -13.06 -14.24 -18.58
C ASP A 393 -12.90 -15.59 -17.87
N GLU A 394 -12.17 -16.52 -18.48
CA GLU A 394 -11.89 -17.84 -17.92
C GLU A 394 -10.95 -17.73 -16.71
N ALA A 395 -9.86 -16.96 -16.85
CA ALA A 395 -8.95 -16.65 -15.75
C ALA A 395 -9.68 -16.00 -14.56
N TRP A 396 -10.57 -15.05 -14.82
CA TRP A 396 -11.39 -14.43 -13.76
C TRP A 396 -12.27 -15.45 -13.04
N SER A 397 -12.92 -16.36 -13.79
CA SER A 397 -13.76 -17.42 -13.24
C SER A 397 -12.96 -18.40 -12.39
N GLU A 398 -11.79 -18.84 -12.84
CA GLU A 398 -10.92 -19.77 -12.10
C GLU A 398 -10.39 -19.17 -10.79
N VAL A 399 -10.03 -17.89 -10.79
CA VAL A 399 -9.51 -17.21 -9.59
C VAL A 399 -10.62 -16.94 -8.56
N GLY A 400 -11.88 -16.78 -8.98
CA GLY A 400 -12.99 -16.45 -8.08
C GLY A 400 -12.89 -15.05 -7.45
N ALA A 401 -12.09 -14.16 -8.04
CA ALA A 401 -11.88 -12.79 -7.59
C ALA A 401 -13.02 -11.84 -8.04
N ILE A 402 -13.04 -10.63 -7.49
CA ILE A 402 -13.84 -9.53 -8.02
C ILE A 402 -13.18 -9.05 -9.32
N SER A 403 -13.90 -9.04 -10.44
CA SER A 403 -13.37 -8.45 -11.68
C SER A 403 -13.46 -6.93 -11.61
N ARG A 404 -12.32 -6.28 -11.37
CA ARG A 404 -12.21 -4.83 -11.26
C ARG A 404 -10.75 -4.41 -11.37
N LEU A 405 -10.49 -3.31 -12.07
CA LEU A 405 -9.23 -2.57 -11.97
C LEU A 405 -9.47 -1.27 -11.20
N GLY A 406 -8.66 -1.04 -10.17
CA GLY A 406 -8.70 0.15 -9.33
C GLY A 406 -9.87 0.19 -8.33
N VAL A 407 -9.99 1.32 -7.65
CA VAL A 407 -11.00 1.52 -6.58
C VAL A 407 -12.40 1.74 -7.16
N THR A 408 -12.51 2.45 -8.30
CA THR A 408 -13.78 2.78 -8.95
C THR A 408 -14.01 1.93 -10.20
N GLU A 409 -15.24 1.45 -10.38
CA GLU A 409 -15.70 1.01 -11.70
C GLU A 409 -15.90 2.27 -12.55
N GLY A 410 -14.96 2.57 -13.43
CA GLY A 410 -15.19 3.57 -14.46
C GLY A 410 -16.39 3.13 -15.29
N THR A 411 -17.28 4.06 -15.62
CA THR A 411 -18.26 3.84 -16.69
C THR A 411 -17.49 3.75 -17.99
N LEU A 412 -17.15 2.53 -18.42
CA LEU A 412 -16.92 2.25 -19.83
C LEU A 412 -18.25 2.50 -20.52
N GLY A 413 -18.37 3.67 -21.16
CA GLY A 413 -19.49 4.06 -22.02
C GLY A 413 -19.31 3.56 -23.43
#